data_AF-A0A7J4SD73-F1
#
_entry.id   AF-A0A7J4SD73-F1
#
_cell.length_a   1.000
_cell.length_b   1.000
_cell.length_c   1.000
_cell.angle_alpha   90.00
_cell.angle_beta   90.00
_cell.angle_gamma   90.00
#
_symmetry.space_group_name_H-M   'P 1'
#
loop_
_entity.id
_entity.type
_entity.pdbx_description
1 polymer ?
#
loop_
_entity_poly.entity_id
_entity_poly.type
_entity_poly.pdbx_seq_one_letter_code
_entity_poly.pdbx_strand_id
1 'polypeptide(L)'
;MLTLQDIPGVGSSLANRLSQTLGSEGAVIEALDRGDIASLTAVEGLSANRAIRLIKAVRGSDPDICRSGEGEVLHRRVLESISEGASNSASRERIQLLGPYPRTERGQIDANRIRVEEAMDFILKHPSKSEQWQSLTAGLTRIQRGNGRLDRVVVVPSQEVANSVEGLESRCRVIVRDAKETWKDYVVFNTVTWVGDGGPRDPPSGWIVLPSIIKLDQAVPEISIEWFHENRSSIESIVSISSFDWGAHSLSDSILTLVEPLNGLSDLIDALGSEGGDLTSLESVKDSLWTEIKTIEGAVNDAIIASTSDAHLSLDGEEVLSFYADTDGLNRRIQAAVATGIEQAVQDGRNRLDAYLDGTSIRIPHDWVDSDYPFIVHRRAIEDIESALDAAIITAKGDDLVRNSREASRLFEGCRLAILGLTEMEMWMAVARWAISHRCVMPEIVSDGSGFRLDEARHLLLDVEPTPITYGLGSVAADEDLDRLALLTGANSGGKTTLLETIAMCVLLTHAGLPIPATHGRVSLVD
;
A
#
# COMPACT_ATOMS: atom_id res chain seq x y z
N MET A 1 -30.05 -3.93 -13.27
CA MET A 1 -28.92 -3.50 -12.43
C MET A 1 -29.52 -2.82 -11.23
N LEU A 2 -29.23 -3.30 -10.02
CA LEU A 2 -29.55 -2.57 -8.79
C LEU A 2 -28.85 -1.22 -8.87
N THR A 3 -29.59 -0.13 -8.73
CA THR A 3 -29.00 1.19 -8.52
C THR A 3 -28.59 1.30 -7.06
N LEU A 4 -27.55 2.08 -6.77
CA LEU A 4 -27.03 2.24 -5.41
C LEU A 4 -28.10 2.76 -4.42
N GLN A 5 -29.13 3.42 -4.95
CA GLN A 5 -30.27 3.96 -4.20
C GLN A 5 -31.33 2.90 -3.84
N ASP A 6 -31.29 1.72 -4.47
CA ASP A 6 -32.17 0.60 -4.15
C ASP A 6 -31.71 -0.13 -2.86
N ILE A 7 -30.50 0.18 -2.37
CA ILE A 7 -29.94 -0.42 -1.16
C ILE A 7 -30.56 0.25 0.08
N PRO A 8 -31.18 -0.53 1.00
CA PRO A 8 -31.74 0.01 2.23
C PRO A 8 -30.72 0.84 3.03
N GLY A 9 -31.08 2.09 3.32
CA GLY A 9 -30.23 3.01 4.09
C GLY A 9 -29.25 3.87 3.26
N VAL A 10 -29.27 3.76 1.93
CA VAL A 10 -28.54 4.63 1.00
C VAL A 10 -29.49 5.65 0.35
N GLY A 11 -29.44 6.90 0.83
CA GLY A 11 -30.10 8.03 0.14
C GLY A 11 -29.23 8.61 -0.97
N SER A 12 -29.80 9.45 -1.85
CA SER A 12 -29.12 10.10 -2.98
C SER A 12 -27.82 10.83 -2.59
N SER A 13 -27.82 11.52 -1.44
CA SER A 13 -26.62 12.19 -0.90
C SER A 13 -25.52 11.22 -0.49
N LEU A 14 -25.85 10.05 0.04
CA LEU A 14 -24.86 9.04 0.40
C LEU A 14 -24.35 8.32 -0.86
N ALA A 15 -25.24 7.99 -1.80
CA ALA A 15 -24.87 7.40 -3.07
C ALA A 15 -23.88 8.29 -3.85
N ASN A 16 -24.14 9.59 -3.94
CA ASN A 16 -23.24 10.53 -4.61
C ASN A 16 -21.86 10.59 -3.92
N ARG A 17 -21.81 10.67 -2.58
CA ARG A 17 -20.54 10.67 -1.85
C ARG A 17 -19.77 9.37 -2.02
N LEU A 18 -20.45 8.22 -1.95
CA LEU A 18 -19.84 6.91 -2.22
C LEU A 18 -19.25 6.86 -3.62
N SER A 19 -20.02 7.23 -4.65
CA SER A 19 -19.55 7.22 -6.03
C SER A 19 -18.41 8.21 -6.26
N GLN A 20 -18.42 9.39 -5.62
CA GLN A 20 -17.33 10.37 -5.72
C GLN A 20 -16.05 9.88 -5.06
N THR A 21 -16.12 9.29 -3.86
CA THR A 21 -14.93 8.80 -3.15
C THR A 21 -14.38 7.51 -3.76
N LEU A 22 -15.26 6.62 -4.26
CA LEU A 22 -14.85 5.35 -4.86
C LEU A 22 -14.60 5.44 -6.38
N GLY A 23 -14.94 6.57 -7.00
CA GLY A 23 -14.72 6.88 -8.41
C GLY A 23 -15.85 6.47 -9.35
N SER A 24 -16.69 5.49 -8.98
CA SER A 24 -17.87 5.12 -9.77
C SER A 24 -18.91 4.35 -8.95
N GLU A 25 -20.16 4.29 -9.45
CA GLU A 25 -21.22 3.47 -8.86
C GLU A 25 -20.85 1.97 -8.86
N GLY A 26 -20.21 1.51 -9.95
CA GLY A 26 -19.74 0.12 -10.08
C GLY A 26 -18.68 -0.25 -9.05
N ALA A 27 -17.74 0.65 -8.76
CA ALA A 27 -16.71 0.43 -7.74
C ALA A 27 -17.31 0.34 -6.33
N VAL A 28 -18.42 1.05 -6.06
CA VAL A 28 -19.13 0.95 -4.78
C VAL A 28 -19.86 -0.39 -4.67
N ILE A 29 -20.54 -0.82 -5.72
CA ILE A 29 -21.20 -2.14 -5.74
C ILE A 29 -20.16 -3.24 -5.55
N GLU A 30 -19.02 -3.17 -6.25
CA GLU A 30 -17.93 -4.12 -6.05
C GLU A 30 -17.38 -4.11 -4.62
N ALA A 31 -17.21 -2.92 -4.01
CA ALA A 31 -16.78 -2.80 -2.63
C ALA A 31 -17.80 -3.42 -1.65
N LEU A 32 -19.10 -3.26 -1.91
CA LEU A 32 -20.17 -3.87 -1.11
C LEU A 32 -20.17 -5.40 -1.26
N ASP A 33 -20.11 -5.91 -2.48
CA ASP A 33 -20.10 -7.34 -2.78
C ASP A 33 -18.87 -8.04 -2.17
N ARG A 34 -17.68 -7.45 -2.35
CA ARG A 34 -16.44 -7.96 -1.77
C ARG A 34 -16.30 -7.70 -0.27
N GLY A 35 -17.21 -6.96 0.35
CA GLY A 35 -17.15 -6.61 1.77
C GLY A 35 -15.92 -5.77 2.11
N ASP A 36 -15.52 -4.87 1.22
CA ASP A 36 -14.41 -3.93 1.40
C ASP A 36 -14.85 -2.78 2.33
N ILE A 37 -14.84 -3.08 3.64
CA ILE A 37 -15.17 -2.12 4.70
C ILE A 37 -14.24 -0.90 4.62
N ALA A 38 -12.98 -1.10 4.21
CA ALA A 38 -11.97 -0.06 4.12
C ALA A 38 -12.38 1.04 3.13
N SER A 39 -12.69 0.63 1.89
CA SER A 39 -13.12 1.56 0.84
C SER A 39 -14.39 2.31 1.22
N LEU A 40 -15.36 1.64 1.84
CA LEU A 40 -16.62 2.27 2.22
C LEU A 40 -16.43 3.33 3.31
N THR A 41 -15.59 3.03 4.29
CA THR A 41 -15.32 3.90 5.44
C THR A 41 -14.38 5.07 5.13
N ALA A 42 -13.73 5.06 3.97
CA ALA A 42 -13.03 6.24 3.47
C ALA A 42 -14.00 7.40 3.16
N VAL A 43 -15.29 7.09 2.97
CA VAL A 43 -16.33 8.10 2.76
C VAL A 43 -16.59 8.85 4.07
N GLU A 44 -16.48 10.17 4.01
CA GLU A 44 -16.69 11.05 5.15
C GLU A 44 -18.07 10.82 5.80
N GLY A 45 -18.07 10.55 7.10
CA GLY A 45 -19.28 10.30 7.88
C GLY A 45 -19.86 8.89 7.75
N LEU A 46 -19.17 7.95 7.10
CA LEU A 46 -19.54 6.53 7.11
C LEU A 46 -18.71 5.76 8.16
N SER A 47 -19.34 5.41 9.28
CA SER A 47 -18.73 4.54 10.29
C SER A 47 -18.61 3.09 9.81
N ALA A 48 -17.64 2.33 10.36
CA ALA A 48 -17.48 0.89 10.10
C ALA A 48 -18.78 0.10 10.34
N ASN A 49 -19.50 0.38 11.43
CA ASN A 49 -20.79 -0.26 11.72
C ASN A 49 -21.84 0.01 10.64
N ARG A 50 -21.87 1.21 10.07
CA ARG A 50 -22.78 1.54 8.98
C ARG A 50 -22.36 0.87 7.67
N ALA A 51 -21.05 0.80 7.38
CA ALA A 51 -20.53 0.06 6.23
C ALA A 51 -20.88 -1.43 6.30
N ILE A 52 -20.71 -2.06 7.48
CA ILE A 52 -21.08 -3.45 7.74
C ILE A 52 -22.58 -3.67 7.47
N ARG A 53 -23.46 -2.77 7.93
CA ARG A 53 -24.90 -2.87 7.66
C ARG A 53 -25.23 -2.78 6.18
N LEU A 54 -24.56 -1.90 5.43
CA LEU A 54 -24.76 -1.79 3.98
C LEU A 54 -24.30 -3.06 3.25
N ILE A 55 -23.13 -3.59 3.60
CA ILE A 55 -22.63 -4.87 3.04
C ILE A 55 -23.62 -6.00 3.34
N LYS A 56 -24.11 -6.10 4.58
CA LYS A 56 -25.10 -7.11 4.98
C LYS A 56 -26.41 -6.97 4.22
N ALA A 57 -26.90 -5.75 4.03
CA ALA A 57 -28.11 -5.49 3.26
C ALA A 57 -27.97 -5.92 1.78
N VAL A 58 -26.81 -5.71 1.17
CA VAL A 58 -26.53 -6.16 -0.21
C VAL A 58 -26.42 -7.69 -0.29
N ARG A 59 -25.84 -8.33 0.73
CA ARG A 59 -25.63 -9.78 0.77
C ARG A 59 -26.88 -10.59 1.15
N GLY A 60 -28.03 -9.95 1.38
CA GLY A 60 -29.26 -10.63 1.82
C GLY A 60 -29.30 -10.97 3.31
N SER A 61 -28.28 -10.55 4.07
CA SER A 61 -28.22 -10.74 5.52
C SER A 61 -29.13 -9.72 6.25
N ASP A 62 -30.43 -9.76 5.98
CA ASP A 62 -31.42 -9.11 6.84
C ASP A 62 -31.68 -10.05 8.03
N PRO A 63 -31.36 -9.64 9.28
CA PRO A 63 -31.38 -10.52 10.45
C PRO A 63 -32.80 -10.80 10.96
N ASP A 64 -33.69 -11.28 10.10
CA ASP A 64 -35.02 -11.74 10.52
C ASP A 64 -34.91 -12.85 11.60
N ILE A 65 -33.77 -13.55 11.65
CA ILE A 65 -33.41 -14.53 12.70
C ILE A 65 -33.03 -13.87 14.04
N CYS A 66 -32.42 -12.68 14.04
CA CYS A 66 -32.12 -11.91 15.26
C CYS A 66 -33.19 -10.86 15.57
N ARG A 67 -34.47 -11.18 15.37
CA ARG A 67 -35.59 -10.27 15.68
C ARG A 67 -35.60 -9.73 17.12
N SER A 68 -34.94 -10.40 18.07
CA SER A 68 -34.74 -9.91 19.44
C SER A 68 -33.42 -9.17 19.60
N GLY A 69 -33.44 -8.06 20.33
CA GLY A 69 -32.22 -7.30 20.65
C GLY A 69 -31.19 -8.13 21.43
N GLU A 70 -31.65 -9.10 22.23
CA GLU A 70 -30.81 -10.05 22.94
C GLU A 70 -30.07 -11.01 22.00
N GLY A 71 -30.72 -11.46 20.92
CA GLY A 71 -30.09 -12.32 19.92
C GLY A 71 -28.97 -11.61 19.16
N GLU A 72 -29.19 -10.34 18.78
CA GLU A 72 -28.14 -9.51 18.16
C GLU A 72 -26.94 -9.30 19.09
N VAL A 73 -27.19 -9.03 20.37
CA VAL A 73 -26.13 -8.84 21.37
C VAL A 73 -25.36 -10.14 21.59
N LEU A 74 -26.05 -11.27 21.73
CA LEU A 74 -25.43 -12.59 21.89
C LEU A 74 -24.55 -12.92 20.68
N HIS A 75 -25.09 -12.78 19.46
CA HIS A 75 -24.35 -13.04 18.23
C HIS A 75 -23.10 -12.17 18.12
N ARG A 76 -23.20 -10.87 18.42
CA ARG A 76 -22.05 -9.96 18.41
C ARG A 76 -20.94 -10.41 19.36
N ARG A 77 -21.29 -10.79 20.59
CA ARG A 77 -20.32 -11.30 21.58
C ARG A 77 -19.66 -12.61 21.12
N VAL A 78 -20.39 -13.47 20.42
CA VAL A 78 -19.81 -14.69 19.81
C VAL A 78 -18.81 -14.32 18.72
N LEU A 79 -19.13 -13.37 17.84
CA LEU A 79 -18.18 -12.89 16.82
C LEU A 79 -16.95 -12.22 17.45
N GLU A 80 -17.11 -11.49 18.55
CA GLU A 80 -15.99 -10.92 19.32
C GLU A 80 -15.05 -12.04 19.81
N SER A 81 -15.59 -13.12 20.37
CA SER A 81 -14.80 -14.30 20.77
C SER A 81 -14.10 -14.97 19.58
N ILE A 82 -14.79 -15.13 18.43
CA ILE A 82 -14.19 -15.66 17.20
C ILE A 82 -13.05 -14.74 16.72
N SER A 83 -13.21 -13.43 16.85
CA SER A 83 -12.23 -12.43 16.41
C SER A 83 -10.91 -12.52 17.17
N GLU A 84 -10.88 -13.09 18.38
CA GLU A 84 -9.63 -13.35 19.11
C GLU A 84 -8.72 -14.32 18.37
N GLY A 85 -9.28 -15.21 17.54
CA GLY A 85 -8.53 -16.15 16.72
C GLY A 85 -7.85 -15.55 15.48
N ALA A 86 -8.09 -14.28 15.15
CA ALA A 86 -7.54 -13.62 13.96
C ALA A 86 -6.19 -12.94 14.22
N SER A 87 -5.25 -13.13 13.29
CA SER A 87 -3.88 -12.62 13.36
C SER A 87 -3.79 -11.10 13.17
N ASN A 88 -4.74 -10.51 12.44
CA ASN A 88 -4.70 -9.10 12.04
C ASN A 88 -6.04 -8.37 12.21
N SER A 89 -5.99 -7.04 12.17
CA SER A 89 -7.16 -6.17 12.39
C SER A 89 -8.18 -6.21 11.25
N ALA A 90 -7.73 -6.32 10.00
CA ALA A 90 -8.61 -6.37 8.82
C ALA A 90 -9.51 -7.60 8.84
N SER A 91 -8.97 -8.77 9.19
CA SER A 91 -9.72 -10.00 9.33
C SER A 91 -10.67 -9.95 10.53
N ARG A 92 -10.29 -9.32 11.66
CA ARG A 92 -11.22 -9.08 12.80
C ARG A 92 -12.44 -8.26 12.41
N GLU A 93 -12.24 -7.18 11.65
CA GLU A 93 -13.36 -6.39 11.13
C GLU A 93 -14.22 -7.21 10.18
N ARG A 94 -13.60 -8.06 9.34
CA ARG A 94 -14.30 -8.91 8.38
C ARG A 94 -15.13 -10.01 9.05
N ILE A 95 -14.68 -10.57 10.18
CA ILE A 95 -15.45 -11.54 10.99
C ILE A 95 -16.81 -10.95 11.40
N GLN A 96 -16.89 -9.64 11.65
CA GLN A 96 -18.16 -8.96 12.00
C GLN A 96 -19.20 -8.97 10.86
N LEU A 97 -18.78 -9.26 9.62
CA LEU A 97 -19.67 -9.45 8.48
C LEU A 97 -20.39 -10.80 8.50
N LEU A 98 -19.87 -11.80 9.22
CA LEU A 98 -20.54 -13.08 9.39
C LEU A 98 -21.84 -12.83 10.15
N GLY A 99 -22.96 -13.24 9.56
CA GLY A 99 -24.30 -13.03 10.09
C GLY A 99 -25.15 -14.26 9.85
N PRO A 100 -26.18 -14.48 10.67
CA PRO A 100 -27.13 -15.55 10.42
C PRO A 100 -27.96 -15.23 9.17
N TYR A 101 -28.11 -16.22 8.29
CA TYR A 101 -28.91 -16.12 7.08
C TYR A 101 -30.26 -16.83 7.23
N PRO A 102 -31.36 -16.26 6.69
CA PRO A 102 -32.67 -16.90 6.71
C PRO A 102 -32.64 -18.24 5.97
N ARG A 103 -33.61 -19.11 6.24
CA ARG A 103 -33.76 -20.40 5.56
C ARG A 103 -33.79 -20.27 4.03
N THR A 104 -34.35 -19.18 3.50
CA THR A 104 -34.41 -18.87 2.06
C THR A 104 -33.03 -18.70 1.43
N GLU A 105 -32.02 -18.34 2.22
CA GLU A 105 -30.64 -18.10 1.78
C GLU A 105 -29.69 -19.24 2.17
N ARG A 106 -30.20 -20.48 2.22
CA ARG A 106 -29.41 -21.67 2.52
C ARG A 106 -28.11 -21.79 1.71
N GLY A 107 -28.09 -21.31 0.47
CA GLY A 107 -26.86 -21.30 -0.35
C GLY A 107 -25.69 -20.54 0.29
N GLN A 108 -25.95 -19.45 1.01
CA GLN A 108 -24.92 -18.70 1.74
C GLN A 108 -24.43 -19.46 2.98
N ILE A 109 -25.35 -20.12 3.68
CA ILE A 109 -25.04 -20.98 4.82
C ILE A 109 -24.10 -22.10 4.36
N ASP A 110 -24.48 -22.81 3.29
CA ASP A 110 -23.70 -23.91 2.74
C ASP A 110 -22.33 -23.44 2.21
N ALA A 111 -22.26 -22.26 1.58
CA ALA A 111 -20.99 -21.66 1.15
C ALA A 111 -20.05 -21.36 2.32
N ASN A 112 -20.56 -20.81 3.43
CA ASN A 112 -19.76 -20.57 4.63
C ASN A 112 -19.28 -21.88 5.26
N ARG A 113 -20.14 -22.90 5.31
CA ARG A 113 -19.79 -24.22 5.86
C ARG A 113 -18.61 -24.84 5.12
N ILE A 114 -18.65 -24.84 3.78
CA ILE A 114 -17.57 -25.39 2.94
C ILE A 114 -16.24 -24.70 3.26
N ARG A 115 -16.24 -23.36 3.35
CA ARG A 115 -15.01 -22.59 3.63
C ARG A 115 -14.44 -22.86 5.01
N VAL A 116 -15.29 -22.97 6.04
CA VAL A 116 -14.82 -23.27 7.39
C VAL A 116 -14.34 -24.71 7.50
N GLU A 117 -15.05 -25.68 6.91
CA GLU A 117 -14.64 -27.08 6.88
C GLU A 117 -13.29 -27.27 6.18
N GLU A 118 -13.10 -26.61 5.03
CA GLU A 118 -11.82 -26.61 4.30
C GLU A 118 -10.69 -26.00 5.12
N ALA A 119 -10.93 -24.87 5.82
CA ALA A 119 -9.95 -24.26 6.70
C ALA A 119 -9.62 -25.14 7.93
N MET A 120 -10.62 -25.80 8.53
CA MET A 120 -10.41 -26.75 9.62
C MET A 120 -9.59 -27.95 9.16
N ASP A 121 -9.90 -28.53 7.99
CA ASP A 121 -9.15 -29.64 7.40
C ASP A 121 -7.68 -29.27 7.15
N PHE A 122 -7.43 -28.07 6.59
CA PHE A 122 -6.09 -27.56 6.39
C PHE A 122 -5.30 -27.45 7.70
N ILE A 123 -5.89 -26.86 8.75
CA ILE A 123 -5.22 -26.68 10.05
C ILE A 123 -4.90 -28.02 10.69
N LEU A 124 -5.83 -28.98 10.63
CA LEU A 124 -5.64 -30.31 11.24
C LEU A 124 -4.57 -31.13 10.50
N LYS A 125 -4.49 -31.03 9.17
CA LYS A 125 -3.48 -31.72 8.36
C LYS A 125 -2.11 -31.04 8.40
N HIS A 126 -2.08 -29.72 8.54
CA HIS A 126 -0.86 -28.91 8.49
C HIS A 126 -0.75 -27.89 9.64
N PRO A 127 -0.63 -28.33 10.91
CA PRO A 127 -0.59 -27.43 12.06
C PRO A 127 0.54 -26.38 11.99
N SER A 128 1.74 -26.79 11.59
CA SER A 128 2.89 -25.89 11.47
C SER A 128 2.69 -24.82 10.38
N LYS A 129 1.99 -25.14 9.29
CA LYS A 129 1.67 -24.16 8.24
C LYS A 129 0.60 -23.17 8.70
N SER A 130 -0.34 -23.60 9.54
CA SER A 130 -1.31 -22.69 10.18
C SER A 130 -0.64 -21.69 11.12
N GLU A 131 0.38 -22.11 11.87
CA GLU A 131 1.19 -21.19 12.69
C GLU A 131 1.95 -20.19 11.82
N GLN A 132 2.58 -20.65 10.73
CA GLN A 132 3.27 -19.77 9.80
C GLN A 132 2.32 -18.79 9.11
N TRP A 133 1.14 -19.25 8.69
CA TRP A 133 0.09 -18.40 8.13
C TRP A 133 -0.28 -17.24 9.06
N GLN A 134 -0.40 -17.48 10.36
CA GLN A 134 -0.67 -16.41 11.34
C GLN A 134 0.46 -15.38 11.39
N SER A 135 1.72 -15.83 11.37
CA SER A 135 2.87 -14.92 11.34
C SER A 135 2.92 -14.11 10.04
N LEU A 136 2.68 -14.76 8.90
CA LEU A 136 2.77 -14.14 7.57
C LEU A 136 1.61 -13.19 7.27
N THR A 137 0.44 -13.40 7.87
CA THR A 137 -0.75 -12.54 7.69
C THR A 137 -0.89 -11.45 8.75
N ALA A 138 -0.02 -11.42 9.76
CA ALA A 138 -0.07 -10.41 10.82
C ALA A 138 0.11 -8.96 10.29
N GLY A 139 0.83 -8.80 9.18
CA GLY A 139 1.05 -7.52 8.52
C GLY A 139 -0.09 -7.05 7.60
N LEU A 140 -1.12 -7.88 7.37
CA LEU A 140 -2.29 -7.49 6.60
C LEU A 140 -3.10 -6.45 7.35
N THR A 141 -3.28 -5.30 6.72
CA THR A 141 -4.00 -4.18 7.29
C THR A 141 -5.16 -3.79 6.40
N ARG A 142 -6.02 -2.94 6.96
CA ARG A 142 -7.05 -2.27 6.19
C ARG A 142 -6.40 -1.51 5.03
N ILE A 143 -6.91 -1.73 3.81
CA ILE A 143 -6.43 -1.04 2.61
C ILE A 143 -6.55 0.48 2.80
N GLN A 144 -5.42 1.17 2.72
CA GLN A 144 -5.34 2.61 2.73
C GLN A 144 -5.31 3.14 1.30
N ARG A 145 -6.05 4.21 1.01
CA ARG A 145 -6.08 4.83 -0.33
C ARG A 145 -5.06 5.96 -0.51
N GLY A 146 -4.51 6.47 0.59
CA GLY A 146 -3.78 7.74 0.61
C GLY A 146 -4.75 8.94 0.52
N ASN A 147 -4.55 9.93 1.38
CA ASN A 147 -5.31 11.18 1.38
C ASN A 147 -4.40 12.41 1.38
N GLY A 148 -3.09 12.23 1.18
CA GLY A 148 -2.12 13.31 1.23
C GLY A 148 -2.34 14.32 0.11
N ARG A 149 -2.29 15.62 0.42
CA ARG A 149 -2.25 16.62 -0.64
C ARG A 149 -0.91 16.55 -1.34
N LEU A 150 -0.94 16.42 -2.66
CA LEU A 150 0.23 16.35 -3.52
C LEU A 150 0.52 17.73 -4.11
N ASP A 151 1.80 18.06 -4.23
CA ASP A 151 2.25 19.36 -4.73
C ASP A 151 2.11 19.51 -6.25
N ARG A 152 1.86 18.40 -6.96
CA ARG A 152 1.73 18.37 -8.42
C ARG A 152 0.57 19.24 -8.92
N VAL A 153 0.81 19.94 -10.02
CA VAL A 153 -0.19 20.74 -10.73
C VAL A 153 -0.52 20.07 -12.06
N VAL A 154 -1.80 19.74 -12.29
CA VAL A 154 -2.26 19.14 -13.54
C VAL A 154 -2.91 20.23 -14.41
N VAL A 155 -2.30 20.53 -15.55
CA VAL A 155 -2.75 21.57 -16.48
C VAL A 155 -3.46 20.93 -17.67
N VAL A 156 -4.77 21.14 -17.76
CA VAL A 156 -5.65 20.51 -18.76
C VAL A 156 -6.16 21.52 -19.80
N PRO A 157 -6.42 21.08 -21.05
CA PRO A 157 -6.76 21.99 -22.16
C PRO A 157 -8.22 22.47 -22.16
N SER A 158 -9.12 21.80 -21.44
CA SER A 158 -10.55 22.11 -21.44
C SER A 158 -11.23 21.61 -20.17
N GLN A 159 -12.42 22.15 -19.90
CA GLN A 159 -13.27 21.68 -18.80
C GLN A 159 -13.73 20.22 -19.00
N GLU A 160 -13.84 19.76 -20.25
CA GLU A 160 -14.18 18.36 -20.53
C GLU A 160 -13.10 17.41 -20.01
N VAL A 161 -11.82 17.75 -20.20
CA VAL A 161 -10.70 16.96 -19.68
C VAL A 161 -10.62 17.10 -18.15
N ALA A 162 -10.91 18.26 -17.59
CA ALA A 162 -11.01 18.41 -16.13
C ALA A 162 -12.08 17.47 -15.53
N ASN A 163 -13.23 17.35 -16.18
CA ASN A 163 -14.29 16.44 -15.74
C ASN A 163 -13.89 14.96 -15.85
N SER A 164 -13.00 14.59 -16.79
CA SER A 164 -12.47 13.22 -16.87
C SER A 164 -11.53 12.84 -15.72
N VAL A 165 -11.05 13.83 -14.95
CA VAL A 165 -10.21 13.65 -13.78
C VAL A 165 -10.91 14.06 -12.47
N GLU A 166 -12.24 14.00 -12.47
CA GLU A 166 -13.05 14.31 -11.30
C GLU A 166 -12.59 13.48 -10.08
N GLY A 167 -12.41 14.15 -8.94
CA GLY A 167 -11.85 13.56 -7.71
C GLY A 167 -10.38 13.90 -7.45
N LEU A 168 -9.57 14.16 -8.49
CA LEU A 168 -8.17 14.58 -8.30
C LEU A 168 -8.02 15.95 -7.63
N GLU A 169 -9.03 16.82 -7.70
CA GLU A 169 -9.04 18.14 -7.06
C GLU A 169 -8.85 18.07 -5.54
N SER A 170 -9.28 16.96 -4.92
CA SER A 170 -9.07 16.71 -3.49
C SER A 170 -7.61 16.43 -3.14
N ARG A 171 -6.83 15.92 -4.11
CA ARG A 171 -5.44 15.48 -3.95
C ARG A 171 -4.45 16.50 -4.48
N CYS A 172 -4.71 17.14 -5.61
CA CYS A 172 -3.77 18.01 -6.32
C CYS A 172 -4.47 19.21 -6.98
N ARG A 173 -3.71 20.19 -7.45
CA ARG A 173 -4.28 21.36 -8.15
C ARG A 173 -4.54 21.01 -9.61
N VAL A 174 -5.79 21.07 -10.05
CA VAL A 174 -6.18 20.94 -11.46
C VAL A 174 -6.48 22.33 -12.02
N ILE A 175 -5.80 22.72 -13.09
CA ILE A 175 -5.96 24.04 -13.73
C ILE A 175 -6.39 23.84 -15.18
N VAL A 176 -7.52 24.43 -15.54
CA VAL A 176 -7.96 24.52 -16.94
C VAL A 176 -7.31 25.75 -17.57
N ARG A 177 -6.46 25.54 -18.58
CA ARG A 177 -5.74 26.65 -19.21
C ARG A 177 -6.59 27.39 -20.23
N ASP A 178 -6.38 28.71 -20.31
CA ASP A 178 -6.97 29.54 -21.36
C ASP A 178 -6.20 29.41 -22.68
N ALA A 179 -6.86 29.68 -23.80
CA ALA A 179 -6.28 29.56 -25.15
C ALA A 179 -5.05 30.47 -25.41
N LYS A 180 -4.80 31.45 -24.53
CA LYS A 180 -3.65 32.37 -24.62
C LYS A 180 -2.49 31.99 -23.69
N GLU A 181 -2.74 31.13 -22.71
CA GLU A 181 -1.73 30.68 -21.77
C GLU A 181 -0.84 29.63 -22.42
N THR A 182 0.44 29.69 -22.11
CA THR A 182 1.47 28.77 -22.60
C THR A 182 2.13 28.06 -21.44
N TRP A 183 2.86 26.98 -21.71
CA TRP A 183 3.60 26.26 -20.67
C TRP A 183 4.59 27.15 -19.89
N LYS A 184 5.04 28.27 -20.47
CA LYS A 184 5.94 29.23 -19.81
C LYS A 184 5.31 29.91 -18.59
N ASP A 185 3.98 30.06 -18.57
CA ASP A 185 3.26 30.71 -17.47
C ASP A 185 3.22 29.84 -16.21
N TYR A 186 3.53 28.55 -16.36
CA TYR A 186 3.44 27.55 -15.29
C TYR A 186 4.81 27.14 -14.72
N VAL A 187 5.92 27.70 -15.23
CA VAL A 187 7.32 27.41 -14.79
C VAL A 187 7.55 27.74 -13.30
N VAL A 188 6.66 28.50 -12.67
CA VAL A 188 6.67 28.78 -11.23
C VAL A 188 6.46 27.52 -10.39
N PHE A 189 5.87 26.46 -10.97
CA PHE A 189 5.62 25.20 -10.27
C PHE A 189 6.73 24.18 -10.56
N ASN A 190 7.21 23.54 -9.49
CA ASN A 190 8.26 22.52 -9.57
C ASN A 190 7.79 21.23 -10.24
N THR A 191 6.54 20.83 -10.01
CA THR A 191 5.96 19.59 -10.54
C THR A 191 4.67 19.88 -11.30
N VAL A 192 4.73 19.75 -12.62
CA VAL A 192 3.58 20.00 -13.50
C VAL A 192 3.35 18.81 -14.41
N THR A 193 2.09 18.44 -14.58
CA THR A 193 1.66 17.55 -15.65
C THR A 193 0.91 18.36 -16.69
N TRP A 194 1.50 18.53 -17.87
CA TRP A 194 0.89 19.19 -19.01
C TRP A 194 0.14 18.18 -19.87
N VAL A 195 -1.16 18.40 -20.08
CA VAL A 195 -2.02 17.51 -20.86
C VAL A 195 -2.41 18.17 -22.18
N GLY A 196 -2.31 17.45 -23.29
CA GLY A 196 -2.69 17.90 -24.63
C GLY A 196 -1.62 18.72 -25.34
N ASP A 197 -2.01 19.31 -26.46
CA ASP A 197 -1.10 20.04 -27.34
C ASP A 197 -0.53 21.32 -26.71
N GLY A 198 0.57 21.83 -27.28
CA GLY A 198 1.21 23.07 -26.86
C GLY A 198 2.18 22.93 -25.69
N GLY A 199 2.55 21.69 -25.32
CA GLY A 199 3.55 21.41 -24.29
C GLY A 199 4.99 21.72 -24.74
N PRO A 200 5.92 21.84 -23.79
CA PRO A 200 7.34 22.00 -24.12
C PRO A 200 7.87 20.76 -24.85
N ARG A 201 8.72 20.96 -25.87
CA ARG A 201 9.46 19.86 -26.52
C ARG A 201 10.51 19.25 -25.60
N ASP A 202 11.10 20.09 -24.76
CA ASP A 202 12.07 19.73 -23.74
C ASP A 202 11.51 20.23 -22.39
N PRO A 203 10.84 19.36 -21.63
CA PRO A 203 10.13 19.75 -20.42
C PRO A 203 11.11 20.17 -19.31
N PRO A 204 10.76 21.17 -18.48
CA PRO A 204 11.53 21.46 -17.27
C PRO A 204 11.64 20.24 -16.35
N SER A 205 12.68 20.17 -15.53
CA SER A 205 12.87 19.08 -14.58
C SER A 205 11.63 18.89 -13.68
N GLY A 206 11.17 17.64 -13.54
CA GLY A 206 9.97 17.30 -12.75
C GLY A 206 8.63 17.45 -13.50
N TRP A 207 8.66 17.91 -14.77
CA TRP A 207 7.45 18.03 -15.59
C TRP A 207 7.16 16.76 -16.38
N ILE A 208 5.87 16.46 -16.52
CA ILE A 208 5.35 15.35 -17.31
C ILE A 208 4.48 15.93 -18.42
N VAL A 209 4.71 15.52 -19.68
CA VAL A 209 3.90 15.95 -20.82
C VAL A 209 3.16 14.74 -21.39
N LEU A 210 1.84 14.82 -21.43
CA LEU A 210 0.95 13.75 -21.89
C LEU A 210 0.03 14.25 -23.01
N PRO A 211 -0.21 13.46 -24.06
CA PRO A 211 -1.18 13.83 -25.09
C PRO A 211 -2.63 13.80 -24.57
N SER A 212 -2.95 12.85 -23.72
CA SER A 212 -4.25 12.69 -23.06
C SER A 212 -4.11 11.87 -21.78
N ILE A 213 -5.10 11.96 -20.89
CA ILE A 213 -5.16 11.16 -19.67
C ILE A 213 -6.03 9.94 -19.94
N ILE A 214 -5.46 8.75 -19.80
CA ILE A 214 -6.22 7.47 -19.85
C ILE A 214 -6.47 6.96 -18.45
N LYS A 215 -5.48 7.09 -17.57
CA LYS A 215 -5.56 6.74 -16.15
C LYS A 215 -5.02 7.88 -15.29
N LEU A 216 -5.58 8.05 -14.09
CA LEU A 216 -5.22 9.15 -13.19
C LEU A 216 -3.77 9.09 -12.72
N ASP A 217 -3.25 7.88 -12.53
CA ASP A 217 -1.85 7.61 -12.17
C ASP A 217 -0.82 8.08 -13.21
N GLN A 218 -1.20 8.18 -14.49
CA GLN A 218 -0.33 8.75 -15.51
C GLN A 218 -0.16 10.25 -15.29
N ALA A 219 -1.25 10.92 -14.92
CA ALA A 219 -1.24 12.36 -14.68
C ALA A 219 -0.60 12.71 -13.33
N VAL A 220 -0.78 11.85 -12.34
CA VAL A 220 -0.28 12.02 -10.97
C VAL A 220 0.36 10.71 -10.51
N PRO A 221 1.62 10.43 -10.91
CA PRO A 221 2.30 9.18 -10.61
C PRO A 221 2.47 8.93 -9.11
N GLU A 222 2.52 9.99 -8.30
CA GLU A 222 2.65 9.92 -6.86
C GLU A 222 1.51 9.16 -6.17
N ILE A 223 0.30 9.12 -6.77
CA ILE A 223 -0.85 8.41 -6.18
C ILE A 223 -0.60 6.91 -6.11
N SER A 224 -0.09 6.31 -7.19
CA SER A 224 0.24 4.88 -7.21
C SER A 224 1.31 4.58 -6.19
N ILE A 225 2.35 5.41 -6.12
CA ILE A 225 3.48 5.23 -5.21
C ILE A 225 3.05 5.35 -3.74
N GLU A 226 2.29 6.39 -3.40
CA GLU A 226 1.74 6.58 -2.05
C GLU A 226 0.89 5.37 -1.63
N TRP A 227 0.07 4.81 -2.52
CA TRP A 227 -0.71 3.61 -2.18
C TRP A 227 0.20 2.44 -1.76
N PHE A 228 1.30 2.19 -2.47
CA PHE A 228 2.24 1.12 -2.10
C PHE A 228 2.95 1.43 -0.78
N HIS A 229 3.27 2.70 -0.49
CA HIS A 229 3.84 3.09 0.80
C HIS A 229 2.86 2.88 1.96
N GLU A 230 1.62 3.35 1.82
CA GLU A 230 0.58 3.24 2.85
C GLU A 230 0.17 1.78 3.12
N ASN A 231 0.32 0.89 2.14
CA ASN A 231 -0.02 -0.52 2.25
C ASN A 231 1.21 -1.44 2.35
N ARG A 232 2.40 -0.88 2.64
CA ARG A 232 3.67 -1.61 2.62
C ARG A 232 3.67 -2.89 3.44
N SER A 233 3.10 -2.88 4.65
CA SER A 233 3.04 -4.07 5.52
C SER A 233 2.25 -5.23 4.88
N SER A 234 1.16 -4.91 4.19
CA SER A 234 0.32 -5.90 3.50
C SER A 234 1.01 -6.44 2.26
N ILE A 235 1.75 -5.58 1.56
CA ILE A 235 2.54 -5.93 0.37
C ILE A 235 3.71 -6.85 0.73
N GLU A 236 4.45 -6.55 1.80
CA GLU A 236 5.51 -7.41 2.34
C GLU A 236 4.96 -8.77 2.81
N SER A 237 3.75 -8.78 3.37
CA SER A 237 3.03 -10.02 3.72
C SER A 237 2.74 -10.86 2.48
N ILE A 238 2.30 -10.25 1.37
CA ILE A 238 2.06 -10.96 0.09
C ILE A 238 3.34 -11.62 -0.42
N VAL A 239 4.46 -10.91 -0.42
CA VAL A 239 5.76 -11.46 -0.86
C VAL A 239 6.21 -12.61 0.04
N SER A 240 6.03 -12.46 1.35
CA SER A 240 6.39 -13.50 2.30
C SER A 240 5.52 -14.75 2.12
N ILE A 241 4.22 -14.58 1.88
CA ILE A 241 3.26 -15.66 1.59
C ILE A 241 3.59 -16.37 0.26
N SER A 242 3.97 -15.63 -0.78
CA SER A 242 4.30 -16.21 -2.09
C SER A 242 5.57 -17.07 -2.06
N SER A 243 6.51 -16.72 -1.18
CA SER A 243 7.77 -17.45 -1.02
C SER A 243 7.64 -18.74 -0.17
N PHE A 244 6.51 -18.95 0.50
CA PHE A 244 6.32 -20.05 1.45
C PHE A 244 5.75 -21.31 0.76
N ASP A 245 6.26 -22.48 1.12
CA ASP A 245 5.73 -23.76 0.61
C ASP A 245 4.47 -24.21 1.37
N TRP A 246 3.32 -23.95 0.76
CA TRP A 246 2.01 -24.34 1.30
C TRP A 246 1.68 -25.83 1.11
N GLY A 247 2.40 -26.56 0.26
CA GLY A 247 2.15 -27.97 -0.05
C GLY A 247 0.76 -28.25 -0.65
N ALA A 248 0.44 -29.53 -0.87
CA ALA A 248 -0.77 -29.93 -1.58
C ALA A 248 -2.04 -29.86 -0.72
N HIS A 249 -2.87 -28.83 -0.96
CA HIS A 249 -4.20 -28.66 -0.38
C HIS A 249 -5.00 -27.66 -1.23
N SER A 250 -6.32 -27.77 -1.29
CA SER A 250 -7.17 -26.85 -2.07
C SER A 250 -7.08 -25.40 -1.60
N LEU A 251 -6.99 -25.20 -0.28
CA LEU A 251 -6.69 -23.90 0.33
C LEU A 251 -5.31 -23.36 -0.10
N SER A 252 -4.28 -24.22 -0.22
CA SER A 252 -2.96 -23.83 -0.75
C SER A 252 -3.05 -23.36 -2.20
N ASP A 253 -3.78 -24.08 -3.05
CA ASP A 253 -4.00 -23.69 -4.45
C ASP A 253 -4.69 -22.32 -4.56
N SER A 254 -5.64 -22.06 -3.65
CA SER A 254 -6.34 -20.79 -3.56
C SER A 254 -5.40 -19.65 -3.13
N ILE A 255 -4.52 -19.87 -2.15
CA ILE A 255 -3.48 -18.90 -1.75
C ILE A 255 -2.59 -18.59 -2.95
N LEU A 256 -2.07 -19.61 -3.62
CA LEU A 256 -1.15 -19.46 -4.76
C LEU A 256 -1.80 -18.68 -5.92
N THR A 257 -3.07 -18.96 -6.22
CA THR A 257 -3.84 -18.23 -7.24
C THR A 257 -3.87 -16.71 -6.99
N LEU A 258 -3.86 -16.28 -5.73
CA LEU A 258 -3.86 -14.85 -5.37
C LEU A 258 -2.47 -14.20 -5.48
N VAL A 259 -1.40 -14.94 -5.23
CA VAL A 259 -0.05 -14.37 -5.06
C VAL A 259 0.91 -14.64 -6.23
N GLU A 260 0.75 -15.72 -6.98
CA GLU A 260 1.59 -16.06 -8.14
C GLU A 260 1.63 -14.95 -9.22
N PRO A 261 0.53 -14.25 -9.55
CA PRO A 261 0.57 -13.14 -10.50
C PRO A 261 1.44 -11.95 -10.03
N LEU A 262 1.84 -11.93 -8.75
CA LEU A 262 2.54 -10.84 -8.09
C LEU A 262 4.02 -11.14 -7.84
N ASN A 263 4.63 -12.11 -8.52
CA ASN A 263 6.05 -12.46 -8.31
C ASN A 263 7.03 -11.30 -8.57
N GLY A 264 6.66 -10.30 -9.38
CA GLY A 264 7.48 -9.08 -9.59
C GLY A 264 7.36 -8.02 -8.49
N LEU A 265 6.65 -8.30 -7.39
CA LEU A 265 6.40 -7.35 -6.32
C LEU A 265 7.64 -7.08 -5.47
N SER A 266 8.54 -8.06 -5.30
CA SER A 266 9.79 -7.88 -4.55
C SER A 266 10.66 -6.79 -5.18
N ASP A 267 10.84 -6.83 -6.50
CA ASP A 267 11.64 -5.86 -7.25
C ASP A 267 11.09 -4.44 -7.09
N LEU A 268 9.76 -4.29 -7.11
CA LEU A 268 9.11 -3.00 -6.89
C LEU A 268 9.30 -2.49 -5.45
N ILE A 269 9.20 -3.36 -4.43
CA ILE A 269 9.44 -2.95 -3.04
C ILE A 269 10.87 -2.45 -2.87
N ASP A 270 11.84 -3.15 -3.47
CA ASP A 270 13.24 -2.76 -3.43
C ASP A 270 13.45 -1.43 -4.18
N ALA A 271 12.83 -1.25 -5.34
CA ALA A 271 12.89 0.00 -6.11
C ALA A 271 12.18 1.20 -5.45
N LEU A 272 11.16 0.96 -4.61
CA LEU A 272 10.51 1.98 -3.80
C LEU A 272 11.26 2.27 -2.49
N GLY A 273 12.04 1.30 -2.00
CA GLY A 273 12.83 1.40 -0.78
C GLY A 273 14.25 1.94 -0.98
N SER A 274 14.76 1.91 -2.21
CA SER A 274 16.08 2.41 -2.59
C SER A 274 15.96 3.61 -3.52
N GLU A 275 16.76 4.64 -3.26
CA GLU A 275 17.00 5.70 -4.24
C GLU A 275 17.85 5.11 -5.38
N GLY A 276 17.50 5.40 -6.64
CA GLY A 276 18.17 4.83 -7.81
C GLY A 276 19.69 5.03 -7.76
N GLY A 277 20.45 4.07 -8.30
CA GLY A 277 21.92 4.13 -8.30
C GLY A 277 22.49 5.42 -8.90
N ASP A 278 21.88 5.90 -9.99
CA ASP A 278 22.27 7.16 -10.63
C ASP A 278 21.93 8.39 -9.75
N LEU A 279 20.80 8.35 -9.05
CA LEU A 279 20.37 9.41 -8.15
C LEU A 279 21.30 9.54 -6.93
N THR A 280 21.59 8.42 -6.28
CA THR A 280 22.52 8.39 -5.12
C THR A 280 23.91 8.88 -5.51
N SER A 281 24.37 8.54 -6.73
CA SER A 281 25.64 9.03 -7.27
C SER A 281 25.62 10.55 -7.45
N LEU A 282 24.59 11.10 -8.08
CA LEU A 282 24.44 12.56 -8.28
C LEU A 282 24.36 13.34 -6.95
N GLU A 283 23.61 12.84 -5.97
CA GLU A 283 23.51 13.46 -4.64
C GLU A 283 24.85 13.43 -3.91
N SER A 284 25.58 12.31 -3.98
CA SER A 284 26.92 12.20 -3.38
C SER A 284 27.96 13.17 -3.99
N VAL A 285 27.89 13.36 -5.31
CA VAL A 285 28.73 14.32 -6.05
C VAL A 285 28.38 15.75 -5.64
N LYS A 286 27.10 16.08 -5.51
CA LYS A 286 26.67 17.40 -5.05
C LYS A 286 27.15 17.70 -3.63
N ASP A 287 26.95 16.77 -2.69
CA ASP A 287 27.31 16.95 -1.29
C ASP A 287 28.82 17.12 -1.08
N SER A 288 29.63 16.49 -1.94
CA SER A 288 31.10 16.51 -1.84
C SER A 288 31.77 17.57 -2.73
N LEU A 289 31.03 18.25 -3.61
CA LEU A 289 31.57 19.19 -4.61
C LEU A 289 32.48 20.27 -4.00
N TRP A 290 32.03 20.93 -2.94
CA TRP A 290 32.81 21.98 -2.26
C TRP A 290 34.12 21.47 -1.67
N THR A 291 34.13 20.23 -1.19
CA THR A 291 35.33 19.61 -0.62
C THR A 291 36.34 19.30 -1.72
N GLU A 292 35.86 18.81 -2.86
CA GLU A 292 36.72 18.53 -4.01
C GLU A 292 37.28 19.82 -4.62
N ILE A 293 36.47 20.88 -4.75
CA ILE A 293 36.92 22.19 -5.25
C ILE A 293 38.07 22.72 -4.40
N LYS A 294 37.93 22.72 -3.07
CA LYS A 294 39.01 23.15 -2.16
C LYS A 294 40.29 22.31 -2.30
N THR A 295 40.12 21.02 -2.56
CA THR A 295 41.25 20.10 -2.77
C THR A 295 41.96 20.42 -4.08
N ILE A 296 41.21 20.73 -5.14
CA ILE A 296 41.75 21.19 -6.42
C ILE A 296 42.46 22.53 -6.24
N GLU A 297 41.85 23.51 -5.57
CA GLU A 297 42.46 24.80 -5.30
C GLU A 297 43.79 24.68 -4.57
N GLY A 298 43.85 23.83 -3.53
CA GLY A 298 45.09 23.53 -2.80
C GLY A 298 46.14 22.89 -3.70
N ALA A 299 45.78 21.85 -4.45
CA ALA A 299 46.70 21.12 -5.32
C ALA A 299 47.27 21.99 -6.45
N VAL A 300 46.46 22.85 -7.07
CA VAL A 300 46.89 23.77 -8.12
C VAL A 300 47.83 24.83 -7.54
N ASN A 301 47.51 25.41 -6.38
CA ASN A 301 48.39 26.37 -5.70
C ASN A 301 49.76 25.75 -5.36
N ASP A 302 49.77 24.53 -4.82
CA ASP A 302 51.01 23.80 -4.51
C ASP A 302 51.84 23.52 -5.77
N ALA A 303 51.19 23.16 -6.89
CA ALA A 303 51.85 22.94 -8.18
C ALA A 303 52.42 24.24 -8.78
N ILE A 304 51.72 25.37 -8.65
CA ILE A 304 52.22 26.68 -9.07
C ILE A 304 53.47 27.07 -8.26
N ILE A 305 53.46 26.84 -6.94
CA ILE A 305 54.62 27.11 -6.07
C ILE A 305 55.82 26.21 -6.46
N ALA A 306 55.57 24.92 -6.72
CA ALA A 306 56.60 23.96 -7.12
C ALA A 306 57.25 24.35 -8.47
N SER A 307 56.44 24.64 -9.48
CA SER A 307 56.93 25.06 -10.82
C SER A 307 57.70 26.38 -10.80
N THR A 308 57.26 27.34 -9.97
CA THR A 308 58.00 28.61 -9.78
C THR A 308 59.37 28.38 -9.13
N SER A 309 59.46 27.44 -8.19
CA SER A 309 60.71 27.08 -7.51
C SER A 309 61.69 26.40 -8.47
N ASP A 310 61.22 25.48 -9.31
CA ASP A 310 62.03 24.77 -10.31
C ASP A 310 62.55 25.72 -11.41
N ALA A 311 61.73 26.67 -11.86
CA ALA A 311 62.12 27.67 -12.86
C ALA A 311 63.23 28.62 -12.37
N HIS A 312 63.31 28.88 -11.06
CA HIS A 312 64.38 29.70 -10.46
C HIS A 312 65.71 28.96 -10.26
N LEU A 313 65.75 27.63 -10.35
CA LEU A 313 66.90 26.80 -9.97
C LEU A 313 67.75 26.27 -11.13
N SER A 314 67.33 26.43 -12.40
CA SER A 314 68.00 25.82 -13.57
C SER A 314 69.03 26.71 -14.30
N LEU A 315 69.64 27.69 -13.63
CA LEU A 315 70.60 28.62 -14.26
C LEU A 315 72.03 28.04 -14.27
N ASP A 316 72.54 27.66 -15.44
CA ASP A 316 73.91 27.13 -15.61
C ASP A 316 74.96 28.26 -15.70
N GLY A 317 76.21 27.97 -15.28
CA GLY A 317 77.25 28.96 -15.03
C GLY A 317 77.75 29.75 -16.26
N GLU A 318 77.61 29.20 -17.46
CA GLU A 318 77.90 29.91 -18.73
C GLU A 318 76.73 30.82 -19.17
N GLU A 319 75.50 30.49 -18.77
CA GLU A 319 74.28 31.24 -19.10
C GLU A 319 74.18 32.54 -18.29
N VAL A 320 74.63 32.54 -17.03
CA VAL A 320 74.67 33.72 -16.13
C VAL A 320 75.45 34.90 -16.74
N LEU A 321 76.50 34.61 -17.52
CA LEU A 321 77.30 35.63 -18.18
C LEU A 321 76.61 36.23 -19.41
N SER A 322 75.74 35.47 -20.10
CA SER A 322 74.91 35.99 -21.19
C SER A 322 73.76 36.88 -20.69
N PHE A 323 73.32 36.69 -19.44
CA PHE A 323 72.19 37.42 -18.84
C PHE A 323 72.53 38.84 -18.36
N TYR A 324 73.81 39.15 -18.13
CA TYR A 324 74.23 40.53 -17.88
C TYR A 324 74.09 41.43 -19.12
N ALA A 325 73.95 40.84 -20.32
CA ALA A 325 73.81 41.58 -21.58
C ALA A 325 72.35 41.82 -22.01
N ASP A 326 71.39 41.01 -21.55
CA ASP A 326 69.97 41.12 -21.91
C ASP A 326 69.05 40.78 -20.72
N THR A 327 68.91 41.74 -19.81
CA THR A 327 68.06 41.62 -18.62
C THR A 327 66.57 41.49 -18.99
N ASP A 328 66.15 42.07 -20.12
CA ASP A 328 64.76 42.01 -20.61
C ASP A 328 64.42 40.66 -21.26
N GLY A 329 65.41 39.96 -21.84
CA GLY A 329 65.27 38.59 -22.35
C GLY A 329 65.13 37.55 -21.25
N LEU A 330 65.87 37.70 -20.15
CA LEU A 330 65.74 36.86 -18.95
C LEU A 330 64.35 36.99 -18.32
N ASN A 331 63.89 38.24 -18.13
CA ASN A 331 62.58 38.50 -17.53
C ASN A 331 61.45 37.91 -18.37
N ARG A 332 61.55 37.98 -19.71
CA ARG A 332 60.60 37.34 -20.63
C ARG A 332 60.64 35.81 -20.58
N ARG A 333 61.82 35.18 -20.46
CA ARG A 333 61.93 33.71 -20.34
C ARG A 333 61.40 33.20 -19.00
N ILE A 334 61.69 33.89 -17.89
CA ILE A 334 61.15 33.54 -16.57
C ILE A 334 59.63 33.71 -16.56
N GLN A 335 59.12 34.83 -17.08
CA GLN A 335 57.67 35.05 -17.21
C GLN A 335 57.01 33.99 -18.10
N ALA A 336 57.65 33.58 -19.20
CA ALA A 336 57.13 32.53 -20.07
C ALA A 336 57.13 31.14 -19.39
N ALA A 337 58.21 30.77 -18.69
CA ALA A 337 58.30 29.48 -18.00
C ALA A 337 57.30 29.37 -16.84
N VAL A 338 57.13 30.46 -16.07
CA VAL A 338 56.13 30.55 -15.00
C VAL A 338 54.71 30.51 -15.59
N ALA A 339 54.45 31.22 -16.69
CA ALA A 339 53.15 31.19 -17.36
C ALA A 339 52.78 29.77 -17.84
N THR A 340 53.72 29.04 -18.45
CA THR A 340 53.48 27.65 -18.89
C THR A 340 53.24 26.70 -17.71
N GLY A 341 53.96 26.87 -16.60
CA GLY A 341 53.74 26.10 -15.37
C GLY A 341 52.36 26.34 -14.76
N ILE A 342 51.89 27.59 -14.74
CA ILE A 342 50.54 27.96 -14.29
C ILE A 342 49.48 27.35 -15.21
N GLU A 343 49.59 27.52 -16.53
CA GLU A 343 48.64 26.97 -17.50
C GLU A 343 48.48 25.45 -17.34
N GLN A 344 49.60 24.73 -17.16
CA GLN A 344 49.58 23.29 -16.98
C GLN A 344 48.95 22.87 -15.65
N ALA A 345 49.27 23.56 -14.55
CA ALA A 345 48.65 23.31 -13.24
C ALA A 345 47.13 23.55 -13.27
N VAL A 346 46.69 24.64 -13.91
CA VAL A 346 45.27 24.96 -14.09
C VAL A 346 44.58 23.89 -14.95
N GLN A 347 45.23 23.43 -16.04
CA GLN A 347 44.67 22.38 -16.88
C GLN A 347 44.55 21.04 -16.15
N ASP A 348 45.53 20.67 -15.31
CA ASP A 348 45.46 19.47 -14.48
C ASP A 348 44.33 19.56 -13.43
N GLY A 349 44.14 20.74 -12.84
CA GLY A 349 42.99 21.02 -11.97
C GLY A 349 41.65 20.86 -12.70
N ARG A 350 41.56 21.35 -13.95
CA ARG A 350 40.37 21.18 -14.79
C ARG A 350 40.10 19.71 -15.12
N ASN A 351 41.14 18.96 -15.49
CA ASN A 351 41.03 17.52 -15.78
C ASN A 351 40.57 16.73 -14.56
N ARG A 352 41.02 17.12 -13.36
CA ARG A 352 40.58 16.51 -12.10
C ARG A 352 39.11 16.81 -11.80
N LEU A 353 38.66 18.04 -12.03
CA LEU A 353 37.25 18.39 -11.88
C LEU A 353 36.38 17.63 -12.90
N ASP A 354 36.87 17.45 -14.13
CA ASP A 354 36.18 16.70 -15.18
C ASP A 354 36.07 15.22 -14.80
N ALA A 355 37.15 14.62 -14.29
CA ALA A 355 37.14 13.26 -13.77
C ALA A 355 36.22 13.07 -12.55
N TYR A 356 36.09 14.10 -11.71
CA TYR A 356 35.16 14.07 -10.57
C TYR A 356 33.69 14.12 -11.02
N LEU A 357 33.40 14.89 -12.07
CA LEU A 357 32.09 14.98 -12.69
C LEU A 357 31.82 13.84 -13.68
N ASP A 358 32.77 12.93 -13.89
CA ASP A 358 32.62 11.82 -14.83
C ASP A 358 31.42 10.94 -14.43
N GLY A 359 30.58 10.61 -15.40
CA GLY A 359 29.29 9.96 -15.18
C GLY A 359 28.12 10.92 -14.87
N THR A 360 28.38 12.17 -14.50
CA THR A 360 27.37 13.24 -14.49
C THR A 360 27.41 13.94 -15.85
N SER A 361 26.26 14.15 -16.52
CA SER A 361 26.24 14.76 -17.88
C SER A 361 26.54 16.28 -17.88
N ILE A 362 27.32 16.75 -16.89
CA ILE A 362 27.51 18.15 -16.53
C ILE A 362 28.84 18.64 -17.08
N ARG A 363 28.85 19.86 -17.61
CA ARG A 363 30.04 20.47 -18.20
C ARG A 363 30.57 21.58 -17.32
N ILE A 364 31.90 21.63 -17.19
CA ILE A 364 32.58 22.73 -16.52
C ILE A 364 32.48 23.99 -17.39
N PRO A 365 32.01 25.13 -16.85
CA PRO A 365 31.98 26.40 -17.55
C PRO A 365 33.36 26.78 -18.12
N HIS A 366 33.37 27.50 -19.25
CA HIS A 366 34.64 27.91 -19.87
C HIS A 366 35.41 28.90 -18.97
N ASP A 367 34.69 29.71 -18.20
CA ASP A 367 35.21 30.77 -17.33
C ASP A 367 35.17 30.33 -15.86
N TRP A 368 35.90 29.26 -15.54
CA TRP A 368 35.89 28.62 -14.22
C TRP A 368 36.97 29.13 -13.26
N VAL A 369 37.85 30.01 -13.71
CA VAL A 369 38.99 30.54 -12.93
C VAL A 369 38.72 32.01 -12.59
N ASP A 370 38.81 32.38 -11.30
CA ASP A 370 38.66 33.77 -10.83
C ASP A 370 40.02 34.48 -10.72
N SER A 371 41.00 33.75 -10.23
CA SER A 371 42.35 34.25 -9.97
C SER A 371 43.34 33.15 -10.33
N ASP A 372 44.39 33.49 -11.09
CA ASP A 372 45.46 32.56 -11.48
C ASP A 372 46.42 32.29 -10.31
N TYR A 373 46.60 33.27 -9.41
CA TYR A 373 47.39 33.10 -8.18
C TYR A 373 47.02 34.12 -7.08
N PRO A 374 46.64 33.68 -5.85
CA PRO A 374 46.32 32.29 -5.52
C PRO A 374 45.19 31.78 -6.41
N PHE A 375 45.33 30.54 -6.86
CA PHE A 375 44.36 29.89 -7.71
C PHE A 375 43.04 29.74 -6.97
N ILE A 376 41.97 30.32 -7.52
CA ILE A 376 40.62 30.30 -6.96
C ILE A 376 39.65 29.98 -8.08
N VAL A 377 38.75 29.03 -7.82
CA VAL A 377 37.68 28.68 -8.74
C VAL A 377 36.60 29.76 -8.68
N HIS A 378 36.16 30.21 -9.85
CA HIS A 378 35.16 31.26 -9.97
C HIS A 378 33.84 30.82 -9.35
N ARG A 379 33.36 31.60 -8.39
CA ARG A 379 32.15 31.28 -7.61
C ARG A 379 30.92 31.04 -8.50
N ARG A 380 30.74 31.81 -9.57
CA ARG A 380 29.63 31.58 -10.50
C ARG A 380 29.73 30.23 -11.21
N ALA A 381 30.94 29.77 -11.52
CA ALA A 381 31.12 28.47 -12.15
C ALA A 381 30.74 27.32 -11.20
N ILE A 382 31.01 27.47 -9.90
CA ILE A 382 30.55 26.54 -8.87
C ILE A 382 29.01 26.56 -8.79
N GLU A 383 28.42 27.74 -8.71
CA GLU A 383 26.95 27.92 -8.67
C GLU A 383 26.26 27.36 -9.93
N ASP A 384 26.89 27.47 -11.11
CA ASP A 384 26.41 26.88 -12.37
C ASP A 384 26.47 25.34 -12.35
N ILE A 385 27.56 24.75 -11.83
CA ILE A 385 27.70 23.29 -11.66
C ILE A 385 26.67 22.77 -10.64
N GLU A 386 26.51 23.45 -9.50
CA GLU A 386 25.49 23.11 -8.50
C GLU A 386 24.08 23.16 -9.10
N SER A 387 23.76 24.23 -9.84
CA SER A 387 22.47 24.37 -10.50
C SER A 387 22.21 23.27 -11.54
N ALA A 388 23.27 22.86 -12.26
CA ALA A 388 23.18 21.75 -13.21
C ALA A 388 23.01 20.39 -12.51
N LEU A 389 23.69 20.16 -11.38
CA LEU A 389 23.52 18.98 -10.53
C LEU A 389 22.10 18.92 -9.97
N ASP A 390 21.58 20.03 -9.47
CA ASP A 390 20.20 20.13 -8.98
C ASP A 390 19.18 19.80 -10.06
N ALA A 391 19.34 20.36 -11.26
CA ALA A 391 18.48 20.04 -12.39
C ALA A 391 18.55 18.54 -12.76
N ALA A 392 19.75 17.96 -12.78
CA ALA A 392 19.95 16.54 -13.07
C ALA A 392 19.31 15.63 -12.01
N ILE A 393 19.47 15.97 -10.73
CA ILE A 393 18.86 15.24 -9.60
C ILE A 393 17.33 15.28 -9.69
N ILE A 394 16.73 16.44 -9.96
CA ILE A 394 15.28 16.57 -10.10
C ILE A 394 14.77 15.76 -11.30
N THR A 395 15.48 15.78 -12.42
CA THR A 395 15.14 14.97 -13.59
C THR A 395 15.23 13.47 -13.29
N ALA A 396 16.32 13.01 -12.68
CA ALA A 396 16.49 11.61 -12.28
C ALA A 396 15.39 11.15 -11.31
N LYS A 397 15.04 11.96 -10.31
CA LYS A 397 13.89 11.70 -9.41
C LYS A 397 12.57 11.61 -10.17
N GLY A 398 12.36 12.49 -11.16
CA GLY A 398 11.17 12.47 -12.01
C GLY A 398 11.06 11.19 -12.86
N ASP A 399 12.17 10.76 -13.45
CA ASP A 399 12.23 9.54 -14.27
C ASP A 399 12.02 8.28 -13.44
N ASP A 400 12.68 8.18 -12.28
CA ASP A 400 12.47 7.10 -11.31
C ASP A 400 11.01 7.03 -10.84
N LEU A 401 10.41 8.18 -10.52
CA LEU A 401 9.01 8.27 -10.13
C LEU A 401 8.07 7.76 -11.22
N VAL A 402 8.28 8.18 -12.48
CA VAL A 402 7.45 7.74 -13.61
C VAL A 402 7.64 6.26 -13.89
N ARG A 403 8.88 5.74 -13.81
CA ARG A 403 9.18 4.31 -14.00
C ARG A 403 8.49 3.47 -12.93
N ASN A 404 8.74 3.78 -11.65
CA ASN A 404 8.18 3.05 -10.51
C ASN A 404 6.65 3.15 -10.51
N SER A 405 6.08 4.30 -10.89
CA SER A 405 4.62 4.47 -10.97
C SER A 405 4.00 3.55 -12.02
N ARG A 406 4.63 3.40 -13.20
CA ARG A 406 4.12 2.49 -14.23
C ARG A 406 4.09 1.04 -13.75
N GLU A 407 5.10 0.60 -13.03
CA GLU A 407 5.15 -0.75 -12.44
C GLU A 407 4.11 -0.90 -11.33
N ALA A 408 4.03 0.07 -10.42
CA ALA A 408 3.01 0.12 -9.37
C ALA A 408 1.60 0.05 -9.96
N SER A 409 1.30 0.84 -10.99
CA SER A 409 0.00 0.86 -11.69
C SER A 409 -0.35 -0.46 -12.37
N ARG A 410 0.65 -1.24 -12.80
CA ARG A 410 0.43 -2.57 -13.38
C ARG A 410 0.06 -3.59 -12.30
N LEU A 411 0.70 -3.51 -11.13
CA LEU A 411 0.51 -4.46 -10.03
C LEU A 411 -0.63 -4.08 -9.07
N PHE A 412 -1.05 -2.81 -9.06
CA PHE A 412 -2.03 -2.23 -8.13
C PHE A 412 -3.26 -3.12 -7.95
N GLU A 413 -3.93 -3.47 -9.05
CA GLU A 413 -5.18 -4.22 -8.97
C GLU A 413 -4.95 -5.64 -8.46
N GLY A 414 -3.86 -6.29 -8.88
CA GLY A 414 -3.50 -7.61 -8.35
C GLY A 414 -3.19 -7.57 -6.86
N CYS A 415 -2.42 -6.60 -6.39
CA CYS A 415 -2.13 -6.40 -4.97
C CYS A 415 -3.41 -6.13 -4.17
N ARG A 416 -4.29 -5.24 -4.65
CA ARG A 416 -5.58 -4.93 -4.01
C ARG A 416 -6.42 -6.20 -3.85
N LEU A 417 -6.54 -7.00 -4.90
CA LEU A 417 -7.29 -8.25 -4.89
C LEU A 417 -6.66 -9.31 -3.97
N ALA A 418 -5.33 -9.41 -3.96
CA ALA A 418 -4.61 -10.31 -3.06
C ALA A 418 -4.83 -9.92 -1.60
N ILE A 419 -4.73 -8.64 -1.22
CA ILE A 419 -4.99 -8.18 0.16
C ILE A 419 -6.42 -8.57 0.58
N LEU A 420 -7.42 -8.29 -0.26
CA LEU A 420 -8.82 -8.64 0.05
C LEU A 420 -9.02 -10.16 0.18
N GLY A 421 -8.45 -10.94 -0.74
CA GLY A 421 -8.57 -12.40 -0.76
C GLY A 421 -7.86 -13.08 0.42
N LEU A 422 -6.63 -12.66 0.72
CA LEU A 422 -5.86 -13.18 1.86
C LEU A 422 -6.50 -12.79 3.19
N THR A 423 -7.07 -11.58 3.30
CA THR A 423 -7.84 -11.16 4.47
C THR A 423 -9.07 -12.04 4.70
N GLU A 424 -9.76 -12.43 3.62
CA GLU A 424 -10.88 -13.36 3.67
C GLU A 424 -10.46 -14.78 4.05
N MET A 425 -9.35 -15.28 3.50
CA MET A 425 -8.80 -16.57 3.90
C MET A 425 -8.42 -16.59 5.38
N GLU A 426 -7.78 -15.53 5.87
CA GLU A 426 -7.41 -15.41 7.28
C GLU A 426 -8.64 -15.29 8.18
N MET A 427 -9.73 -14.68 7.73
CA MET A 427 -11.02 -14.72 8.44
C MET A 427 -11.50 -16.17 8.62
N TRP A 428 -11.50 -16.99 7.57
CA TRP A 428 -11.94 -18.40 7.65
C TRP A 428 -10.99 -19.26 8.48
N MET A 429 -9.68 -19.04 8.34
CA MET A 429 -8.66 -19.69 9.17
C MET A 429 -8.80 -19.32 10.66
N ALA A 430 -9.13 -18.07 10.97
CA ALA A 430 -9.41 -17.62 12.34
C ALA A 430 -10.65 -18.31 12.93
N VAL A 431 -11.75 -18.37 12.17
CA VAL A 431 -12.95 -19.12 12.54
C VAL A 431 -12.61 -20.59 12.81
N ALA A 432 -11.84 -21.21 11.93
CA ALA A 432 -11.46 -22.61 12.05
C ALA A 432 -10.55 -22.86 13.26
N ARG A 433 -9.56 -21.99 13.52
CA ARG A 433 -8.73 -22.06 14.74
C ARG A 433 -9.56 -21.94 16.01
N TRP A 434 -10.49 -20.97 16.04
CA TRP A 434 -11.43 -20.80 17.15
C TRP A 434 -12.33 -22.03 17.33
N ALA A 435 -12.83 -22.60 16.23
CA ALA A 435 -13.66 -23.80 16.28
C ALA A 435 -12.88 -25.00 16.85
N ILE A 436 -11.65 -25.21 16.39
CA ILE A 436 -10.78 -26.30 16.87
C ILE A 436 -10.45 -26.12 18.36
N SER A 437 -10.06 -24.91 18.80
CA SER A 437 -9.69 -24.65 20.20
C SER A 437 -10.86 -24.86 21.16
N HIS A 438 -12.08 -24.55 20.73
CA HIS A 438 -13.31 -24.73 21.52
C HIS A 438 -14.03 -26.07 21.28
N ARG A 439 -13.40 -26.99 20.52
CA ARG A 439 -13.95 -28.31 20.16
C ARG A 439 -15.34 -28.21 19.54
N CYS A 440 -15.51 -27.26 18.64
CA CYS A 440 -16.74 -27.06 17.90
C CYS A 440 -16.84 -28.07 16.75
N VAL A 441 -18.07 -28.40 16.36
CA VAL A 441 -18.37 -29.31 15.26
C VAL A 441 -19.33 -28.65 14.27
N MET A 442 -19.22 -28.99 12.99
CA MET A 442 -20.20 -28.52 12.02
C MET A 442 -21.53 -29.27 12.24
N PRO A 443 -22.65 -28.56 12.51
CA PRO A 443 -23.93 -29.22 12.79
C PRO A 443 -24.56 -29.82 11.52
N GLU A 444 -25.38 -30.84 11.66
CA GLU A 444 -26.27 -31.32 10.59
C GLU A 444 -27.44 -30.34 10.42
N ILE A 445 -27.65 -29.85 9.20
CA ILE A 445 -28.83 -29.05 8.86
C ILE A 445 -29.94 -29.97 8.39
N VAL A 446 -31.01 -30.08 9.17
CA VAL A 446 -32.16 -30.94 8.87
C VAL A 446 -33.16 -30.17 8.02
N SER A 447 -33.38 -30.63 6.79
CA SER A 447 -34.30 -29.98 5.82
C SER A 447 -35.78 -30.23 6.15
N ASP A 448 -36.08 -31.42 6.67
CA ASP A 448 -37.43 -31.91 6.93
C ASP A 448 -37.64 -32.08 8.44
N GLY A 449 -38.32 -31.13 9.06
CA GLY A 449 -38.58 -31.13 10.50
C GLY A 449 -38.51 -29.74 11.12
N SER A 450 -38.81 -29.67 12.41
CA SER A 450 -38.72 -28.44 13.20
C SER A 450 -38.03 -28.72 14.52
N GLY A 451 -37.08 -27.88 14.90
CA GLY A 451 -36.40 -27.91 16.18
C GLY A 451 -34.92 -28.28 16.07
N PHE A 452 -34.38 -28.83 17.16
CA PHE A 452 -32.96 -29.11 17.27
C PHE A 452 -32.68 -30.27 18.21
N ARG A 453 -31.48 -30.84 18.08
CA ARG A 453 -30.82 -31.71 19.05
C ARG A 453 -29.39 -31.24 19.21
N LEU A 454 -28.96 -31.01 20.44
CA LEU A 454 -27.62 -30.59 20.78
C LEU A 454 -27.07 -31.54 21.86
N ASP A 455 -25.94 -32.18 21.57
CA ASP A 455 -25.28 -33.10 22.49
C ASP A 455 -24.02 -32.43 23.06
N GLU A 456 -23.90 -32.41 24.39
CA GLU A 456 -22.79 -31.79 25.13
C GLU A 456 -22.46 -30.35 24.65
N ALA A 457 -23.49 -29.55 24.37
CA ALA A 457 -23.36 -28.16 23.96
C ALA A 457 -22.90 -27.26 25.12
N ARG A 458 -22.07 -26.27 24.81
CA ARG A 458 -21.35 -25.44 25.79
C ARG A 458 -21.54 -23.97 25.50
N HIS A 459 -21.74 -23.18 26.55
CA HIS A 459 -21.80 -21.73 26.45
C HIS A 459 -20.39 -21.12 26.51
N LEU A 460 -19.87 -20.65 25.38
CA LEU A 460 -18.46 -20.19 25.30
C LEU A 460 -18.18 -18.82 25.93
N LEU A 461 -19.21 -18.03 26.23
CA LEU A 461 -19.05 -16.67 26.79
C LEU A 461 -19.18 -16.62 28.32
N LEU A 462 -18.99 -17.76 29.01
CA LEU A 462 -18.96 -17.81 30.47
C LEU A 462 -17.53 -17.59 30.97
N ASP A 463 -17.37 -16.86 32.09
CA ASP A 463 -16.07 -16.65 32.75
C ASP A 463 -15.57 -17.90 33.53
N VAL A 464 -16.24 -19.04 33.36
CA VAL A 464 -15.97 -20.31 34.04
C VAL A 464 -16.06 -21.44 33.03
N GLU A 465 -15.47 -22.60 33.37
CA GLU A 465 -15.61 -23.79 32.55
C GLU A 465 -17.10 -24.18 32.42
N PRO A 466 -17.65 -24.19 31.20
CA PRO A 466 -19.08 -24.42 30.99
C PRO A 466 -19.42 -25.88 31.29
N THR A 467 -20.48 -26.11 32.06
CA THR A 467 -21.08 -27.43 32.18
C THR A 467 -21.82 -27.75 30.87
N PRO A 468 -21.43 -28.80 30.13
CA PRO A 468 -22.12 -29.15 28.89
C PRO A 468 -23.58 -29.53 29.13
N ILE A 469 -24.42 -29.24 28.15
CA ILE A 469 -25.84 -29.59 28.15
C ILE A 469 -26.17 -30.51 26.98
N THR A 470 -27.06 -31.46 27.22
CA THR A 470 -27.64 -32.29 26.17
C THR A 470 -29.14 -32.02 26.17
N TYR A 471 -29.63 -31.40 25.10
CA TYR A 471 -31.00 -30.90 25.02
C TYR A 471 -31.54 -31.00 23.59
N GLY A 472 -32.81 -31.39 23.47
CA GLY A 472 -33.52 -31.43 22.20
C GLY A 472 -34.94 -30.87 22.34
N LEU A 473 -35.48 -30.37 21.23
CA LEU A 473 -36.86 -29.97 21.13
C LEU A 473 -37.35 -30.15 19.69
N GLY A 474 -38.57 -30.64 19.52
CA GLY A 474 -39.24 -30.78 18.22
C GLY A 474 -38.88 -32.07 17.48
N SER A 475 -39.32 -32.18 16.23
CA SER A 475 -39.21 -33.43 15.44
C SER A 475 -37.78 -33.84 15.09
N VAL A 476 -36.79 -32.98 15.36
CA VAL A 476 -35.35 -33.26 15.18
C VAL A 476 -34.73 -33.89 16.44
N ALA A 477 -35.40 -33.78 17.58
CA ALA A 477 -34.96 -34.29 18.87
C ALA A 477 -35.05 -35.83 18.97
N ALA A 478 -34.62 -36.36 20.10
CA ALA A 478 -34.82 -37.78 20.43
C ALA A 478 -36.31 -38.08 20.63
N ASP A 479 -36.71 -39.36 20.54
CA ASP A 479 -38.11 -39.80 20.61
C ASP A 479 -38.85 -39.31 21.87
N GLU A 480 -38.13 -39.02 22.95
CA GLU A 480 -38.66 -38.54 24.23
C GLU A 480 -38.90 -37.01 24.26
N ASP A 481 -38.31 -36.25 23.33
CA ASP A 481 -38.26 -34.78 23.29
C ASP A 481 -38.96 -34.17 22.04
N LEU A 482 -39.86 -34.92 21.40
CA LEU A 482 -40.51 -34.54 20.13
C LEU A 482 -41.50 -33.37 20.24
N ASP A 483 -41.75 -32.87 21.45
CA ASP A 483 -42.63 -31.74 21.69
C ASP A 483 -42.10 -30.45 21.07
N ARG A 484 -43.01 -29.56 20.65
CA ARG A 484 -42.66 -28.26 20.07
C ARG A 484 -42.54 -27.14 21.10
N LEU A 485 -42.83 -27.44 22.37
CA LEU A 485 -42.89 -26.47 23.45
C LEU A 485 -42.30 -27.08 24.72
N ALA A 486 -41.35 -26.39 25.32
CA ALA A 486 -40.81 -26.72 26.63
C ALA A 486 -41.14 -25.62 27.65
N LEU A 487 -41.62 -26.00 28.83
CA LEU A 487 -41.88 -25.10 29.95
C LEU A 487 -40.73 -25.19 30.98
N LEU A 488 -39.83 -24.23 30.94
CA LEU A 488 -38.69 -24.15 31.85
C LEU A 488 -39.11 -23.51 33.18
N THR A 489 -39.11 -24.29 34.27
CA THR A 489 -39.40 -23.83 35.63
C THR A 489 -38.19 -24.00 36.55
N GLY A 490 -38.14 -23.27 37.66
CA GLY A 490 -37.06 -23.36 38.66
C GLY A 490 -36.57 -22.00 39.16
N ALA A 491 -35.66 -22.01 40.14
CA ALA A 491 -35.08 -20.78 40.70
C ALA A 491 -34.28 -19.98 39.65
N ASN A 492 -34.18 -18.65 39.81
CA ASN A 492 -33.47 -17.79 38.85
C ASN A 492 -31.97 -18.14 38.69
N SER A 493 -31.35 -18.73 39.72
CA SER A 493 -29.97 -19.22 39.70
C SER A 493 -29.79 -20.61 39.05
N GLY A 494 -30.86 -21.24 38.56
CA GLY A 494 -30.84 -22.62 38.04
C GLY A 494 -30.33 -22.77 36.61
N GLY A 495 -29.61 -21.78 36.05
CA GLY A 495 -29.02 -21.88 34.71
C GLY A 495 -29.99 -21.76 33.53
N LYS A 496 -31.25 -21.37 33.75
CA LYS A 496 -32.27 -21.24 32.69
C LYS A 496 -31.85 -20.28 31.58
N THR A 497 -31.32 -19.11 31.94
CA THR A 497 -30.84 -18.12 30.97
C THR A 497 -29.67 -18.68 30.17
N THR A 498 -28.69 -19.29 30.85
CA THR A 498 -27.54 -19.92 30.20
C THR A 498 -27.95 -21.04 29.25
N LEU A 499 -28.95 -21.86 29.60
CA LEU A 499 -29.51 -22.88 28.70
C LEU A 499 -30.07 -22.24 27.42
N LEU A 500 -30.91 -21.21 27.55
CA LEU A 500 -31.50 -20.51 26.41
C LEU A 500 -30.44 -19.83 25.54
N GLU A 501 -29.46 -19.16 26.14
CA GLU A 501 -28.35 -18.54 25.41
C GLU A 501 -27.45 -19.58 24.73
N THR A 502 -27.24 -20.76 25.33
CA THR A 502 -26.47 -21.85 24.70
C THR A 502 -27.18 -22.37 23.45
N ILE A 503 -28.49 -22.61 23.55
CA ILE A 503 -29.31 -23.04 22.40
C ILE A 503 -29.28 -21.96 21.31
N ALA A 504 -29.54 -20.70 21.68
CA ALA A 504 -29.55 -19.58 20.75
C ALA A 504 -28.18 -19.40 20.06
N MET A 505 -27.07 -19.50 20.80
CA MET A 505 -25.71 -19.46 20.26
C MET A 505 -25.50 -20.54 19.18
N CYS A 506 -25.88 -21.79 19.45
CA CYS A 506 -25.76 -22.87 18.47
C CYS A 506 -26.63 -22.65 17.23
N VAL A 507 -27.87 -22.18 17.40
CA VAL A 507 -28.77 -21.88 16.27
C VAL A 507 -28.22 -20.73 15.43
N LEU A 508 -27.78 -19.63 16.05
CA LEU A 508 -27.20 -18.47 15.37
C LEU A 508 -25.94 -18.85 14.57
N LEU A 509 -25.04 -19.62 15.16
CA LEU A 509 -23.85 -20.15 14.49
C LEU A 509 -24.23 -21.06 13.31
N THR A 510 -25.22 -21.92 13.48
CA THR A 510 -25.73 -22.79 12.39
C THR A 510 -26.24 -21.94 11.22
N HIS A 511 -27.02 -20.90 11.51
CA HIS A 511 -27.53 -19.98 10.49
C HIS A 511 -26.45 -19.12 9.85
N ALA A 512 -25.33 -18.89 10.53
CA ALA A 512 -24.15 -18.24 9.95
C ALA A 512 -23.29 -19.21 9.13
N GLY A 513 -23.61 -20.50 9.12
CA GLY A 513 -22.82 -21.56 8.47
C GLY A 513 -21.52 -21.88 9.22
N LEU A 514 -21.52 -21.70 10.54
CA LEU A 514 -20.35 -21.85 11.40
C LEU A 514 -20.46 -23.09 12.32
N PRO A 515 -19.32 -23.66 12.75
CA PRO A 515 -19.29 -24.72 13.75
C PRO A 515 -19.91 -24.30 15.08
N ILE A 516 -20.56 -25.26 15.75
CA ILE A 516 -21.22 -25.05 17.05
C ILE A 516 -20.42 -25.69 18.20
N PRO A 517 -20.42 -25.12 19.42
CA PRO A 517 -19.70 -25.64 20.57
C PRO A 517 -20.38 -26.86 21.21
N ALA A 518 -20.48 -27.96 20.47
CA ALA A 518 -21.12 -29.21 20.87
C ALA A 518 -20.26 -30.42 20.45
N THR A 519 -20.58 -31.63 20.91
CA THR A 519 -19.98 -32.86 20.37
C THR A 519 -20.72 -33.35 19.13
N HIS A 520 -22.03 -33.12 19.08
CA HIS A 520 -22.88 -33.34 17.93
C HIS A 520 -24.07 -32.36 17.98
N GLY A 521 -24.61 -32.02 16.81
CA GLY A 521 -25.83 -31.23 16.76
C GLY A 521 -26.56 -31.35 15.44
N ARG A 522 -27.89 -31.34 15.52
CA ARG A 522 -28.83 -31.38 14.41
C ARG A 522 -29.79 -30.21 14.58
N VAL A 523 -29.92 -29.36 13.57
CA VAL A 523 -30.70 -28.12 13.68
C VAL A 523 -31.51 -27.95 12.39
N SER A 524 -32.82 -27.73 12.51
CA SER A 524 -33.62 -27.23 11.40
C SER A 524 -33.47 -25.71 11.30
N LEU A 525 -33.30 -25.18 10.08
CA LEU A 525 -33.27 -23.73 9.88
C LEU A 525 -34.62 -23.10 10.26
N VAL A 526 -34.57 -22.00 10.99
CA VAL A 526 -35.73 -21.18 11.38
C VAL A 526 -35.93 -19.99 10.44
N ASP A 527 -37.17 -19.53 10.32
CA ASP A 527 -37.58 -18.39 9.48
C ASP A 527 -37.61 -17.08 10.28
#